data_AF-A0A9W4IE01-F1
#
_entry.id   AF-A0A9W4IE01-F1
#
_cell.length_a   1.000
_cell.length_b   1.000
_cell.length_c   1.000
_cell.angle_alpha   90.00
_cell.angle_beta   90.00
_cell.angle_gamma   90.00
#
_symmetry.space_group_name_H-M   'P 1'
#
loop_
_entity.id
_entity.type
_entity.pdbx_description
1 polymer ?
#
loop_
_entity_poly.entity_id
_entity_poly.type
_entity_poly.pdbx_seq_one_letter_code
_entity_poly.pdbx_strand_id
1 'polypeptide(L)'
;MAATKISQSRQSFRRKLMRQKQCRRKSSLMKKACEYSRLCEADVCLGIRIRETGQVFILSADSSGFWGFLVSHLNSNYPVPCLLTERDLETTGKPVVAHQTDEKSFEE
;
A
#
# COMPACT_ATOMS: atom_id res chain seq x y z
N MET A 1 -33.00 -15.67 -22.77
CA MET A 1 -32.13 -14.55 -22.31
C MET A 1 -30.80 -15.06 -21.72
N ALA A 2 -29.88 -15.60 -22.53
CA ALA A 2 -28.62 -16.21 -22.03
C ALA A 2 -27.33 -15.48 -22.44
N ALA A 3 -27.36 -14.67 -23.48
CA ALA A 3 -26.17 -14.03 -24.05
C ALA A 3 -25.53 -12.95 -23.14
N THR A 4 -26.32 -12.32 -22.26
CA THR A 4 -25.86 -11.22 -21.41
C THR A 4 -24.96 -11.66 -20.25
N LYS A 5 -25.07 -12.91 -19.79
CA LYS A 5 -24.30 -13.42 -18.64
C LYS A 5 -22.83 -13.72 -18.98
N ILE A 6 -22.56 -14.12 -20.22
CA ILE A 6 -21.21 -14.47 -20.69
C ILE A 6 -20.35 -13.21 -20.88
N SER A 7 -20.93 -12.09 -21.32
CA SER A 7 -20.19 -10.84 -21.48
C SER A 7 -19.82 -10.19 -20.14
N GLN A 8 -20.70 -10.27 -19.15
CA GLN A 8 -20.46 -9.77 -17.79
C GLN A 8 -19.33 -10.53 -17.07
N SER A 9 -19.28 -11.86 -17.21
CA SER A 9 -18.21 -12.68 -16.59
C SER A 9 -16.84 -12.37 -17.19
N ARG A 10 -16.75 -12.21 -18.52
CA ARG A 10 -15.51 -11.87 -19.23
C ARG A 10 -14.99 -10.49 -18.84
N GLN A 11 -15.88 -9.53 -18.65
CA GLN A 11 -15.52 -8.19 -18.19
C GLN A 11 -15.03 -8.19 -16.73
N SER A 12 -15.67 -8.96 -15.86
CA SER A 12 -15.24 -9.11 -14.46
C SER A 12 -13.84 -9.74 -14.35
N PHE A 13 -13.54 -10.73 -15.19
CA PHE A 13 -12.25 -11.40 -15.23
C PHE A 13 -11.13 -10.46 -15.69
N ARG A 14 -11.39 -9.65 -16.73
CA ARG A 14 -10.44 -8.62 -17.18
C ARG A 14 -10.12 -7.61 -16.07
N ARG A 15 -11.14 -7.12 -15.34
CA ARG A 15 -10.91 -6.21 -14.19
C ARG A 15 -10.06 -6.86 -13.09
N LYS A 16 -10.32 -8.14 -12.78
CA LYS A 16 -9.51 -8.91 -11.81
C LYS A 16 -8.06 -9.03 -12.25
N LEU A 17 -7.79 -9.38 -13.51
CA LEU A 17 -6.43 -9.47 -14.05
C LEU A 17 -5.71 -8.11 -14.01
N MET A 18 -6.40 -7.04 -14.37
CA MET A 18 -5.85 -5.69 -14.31
C MET A 18 -5.50 -5.28 -12.87
N ARG A 19 -6.39 -5.55 -11.91
CA ARG A 19 -6.12 -5.32 -10.48
C ARG A 19 -4.92 -6.13 -10.01
N GLN A 20 -4.82 -7.41 -10.39
CA GLN A 20 -3.67 -8.26 -10.04
C GLN A 20 -2.36 -7.68 -10.60
N LYS A 21 -2.35 -7.25 -11.86
CA LYS A 21 -1.19 -6.61 -12.49
C LYS A 21 -0.79 -5.33 -11.78
N GLN A 22 -1.77 -4.50 -11.37
CA GLN A 22 -1.51 -3.28 -10.60
C GLN A 22 -0.91 -3.61 -9.23
N CYS A 23 -1.48 -4.57 -8.49
CA CYS A 23 -0.93 -5.00 -7.20
C CYS A 23 0.52 -5.48 -7.33
N ARG A 24 0.82 -6.33 -8.33
CA ARG A 24 2.20 -6.82 -8.58
C ARG A 24 3.16 -5.66 -8.88
N ARG A 25 2.77 -4.72 -9.75
CA ARG A 25 3.59 -3.54 -10.07
C ARG A 25 3.85 -2.66 -8.86
N LYS A 26 2.83 -2.41 -8.04
CA LYS A 26 2.94 -1.64 -6.80
C LYS A 26 3.97 -2.29 -5.86
N SER A 27 3.82 -3.59 -5.60
CA SER A 27 4.73 -4.33 -4.72
C SER A 27 6.15 -4.39 -5.28
N SER A 28 6.34 -4.62 -6.58
CA SER A 28 7.68 -4.60 -7.18
C SER A 28 8.34 -3.23 -7.13
N LEU A 29 7.58 -2.15 -7.32
CA LEU A 29 8.10 -0.79 -7.22
C LEU A 29 8.56 -0.47 -5.80
N MET A 30 7.73 -0.82 -4.80
CA MET A 30 8.08 -0.64 -3.39
C MET A 30 9.35 -1.42 -3.01
N LYS A 31 9.49 -2.68 -3.46
CA LYS A 31 10.70 -3.47 -3.26
C LYS A 31 11.95 -2.80 -3.85
N LYS A 32 11.85 -2.32 -5.09
CA LYS A 32 12.97 -1.63 -5.74
C LYS A 32 13.38 -0.34 -5.04
N ALA A 33 12.43 0.39 -4.46
CA ALA A 33 12.73 1.59 -3.68
C ALA A 33 13.56 1.24 -2.42
N CYS A 34 13.17 0.18 -1.69
CA CYS A 34 13.94 -0.32 -0.55
C CYS A 34 15.32 -0.86 -0.97
N GLU A 35 15.39 -1.66 -2.05
CA GLU A 35 16.66 -2.17 -2.58
C GLU A 35 17.63 -1.03 -2.91
N TYR A 36 17.15 0.03 -3.56
CA TYR A 36 17.96 1.20 -3.89
C TYR A 36 18.46 1.92 -2.63
N SER A 37 17.56 2.14 -1.66
CA SER A 37 17.93 2.75 -0.37
C SER A 37 19.08 1.98 0.30
N ARG A 38 18.98 0.64 0.38
CA ARG A 38 20.02 -0.22 0.96
C ARG A 38 21.32 -0.22 0.16
N LEU A 39 21.25 -0.34 -1.17
CA LEU A 39 22.43 -0.47 -2.04
C LEU A 39 23.20 0.83 -2.21
N CYS A 40 22.52 1.97 -2.12
CA CYS A 40 23.10 3.28 -2.39
C CYS A 40 23.14 4.19 -1.16
N GLU A 41 22.83 3.66 0.03
CA GLU A 41 22.76 4.42 1.29
C GLU A 41 21.94 5.72 1.14
N ALA A 42 20.80 5.60 0.46
CA ALA A 42 19.95 6.74 0.11
C ALA A 42 18.65 6.72 0.91
N ASP A 43 18.25 7.87 1.44
CA ASP A 43 16.94 8.05 2.06
C ASP A 43 15.87 8.22 0.97
N VAL A 44 15.04 7.18 0.78
CA VAL A 44 14.03 7.12 -0.29
C VAL A 44 12.62 7.19 0.29
N CYS A 45 11.77 8.03 -0.29
CA CYS A 45 10.34 8.03 -0.04
C CYS A 45 9.55 7.82 -1.34
N LEU A 46 8.50 7.01 -1.29
CA LEU A 46 7.63 6.70 -2.42
C LEU A 46 6.15 6.90 -2.05
N GLY A 47 5.50 7.87 -2.69
CA GLY A 47 4.05 8.09 -2.61
C GLY A 47 3.32 7.56 -3.85
N ILE A 48 2.29 6.75 -3.66
CA ILE A 48 1.44 6.21 -4.74
C ILE A 48 -0.01 6.56 -4.47
N ARG A 49 -0.61 7.39 -5.32
CA ARG A 49 -2.05 7.65 -5.31
C ARG A 49 -2.75 6.83 -6.38
N ILE A 50 -3.66 5.94 -5.97
CA ILE A 50 -4.56 5.24 -6.87
C ILE A 50 -5.66 6.21 -7.29
N ARG A 51 -5.58 6.73 -8.51
CA ARG A 51 -6.51 7.75 -9.01
C ARG A 51 -7.98 7.33 -8.96
N GLU A 52 -8.25 6.05 -9.16
CA GLU A 52 -9.61 5.49 -9.16
C GLU A 52 -10.24 5.50 -7.77
N THR A 53 -9.49 5.15 -6.72
CA THR A 53 -10.00 5.03 -5.35
C THR A 53 -9.64 6.22 -4.45
N GLY A 54 -8.77 7.11 -4.93
CA GLY A 54 -8.13 8.14 -4.10
C GLY A 54 -7.10 7.61 -3.11
N GLN A 55 -6.97 6.29 -2.94
CA GLN A 55 -6.11 5.68 -1.93
C GLN A 55 -4.65 6.08 -2.14
N VAL A 56 -4.04 6.61 -1.09
CA VAL A 56 -2.62 6.93 -1.05
C VAL A 56 -1.88 5.82 -0.30
N PHE A 57 -0.73 5.42 -0.84
CA PHE A 57 0.24 4.55 -0.17
C PHE A 57 1.55 5.31 -0.03
N ILE A 58 2.15 5.29 1.15
CA ILE A 58 3.44 5.93 1.41
C ILE A 58 4.40 4.85 1.88
N LEU A 59 5.55 4.75 1.22
CA LEU A 59 6.69 3.95 1.66
C LEU A 59 7.81 4.90 2.05
N SER A 60 8.32 4.73 3.25
CA SER A 60 9.48 5.43 3.78
C SER A 60 10.59 4.39 3.99
N ALA A 61 11.64 4.48 3.16
CA ALA A 61 12.84 3.66 3.20
C ALA A 61 14.02 4.59 3.53
N ASP A 62 13.98 5.11 4.74
CA ASP A 62 14.96 6.00 5.34
C ASP A 62 15.23 5.53 6.76
N SER A 63 16.51 5.40 7.11
CA SER A 63 16.92 5.07 8.48
C SER A 63 16.88 6.31 9.39
N SER A 64 16.93 7.50 8.79
CA SER A 64 17.01 8.80 9.45
C SER A 64 15.64 9.38 9.83
N GLY A 65 14.55 8.90 9.25
CA GLY A 65 13.22 9.51 9.42
C GLY A 65 13.08 10.87 8.73
N PHE A 66 14.00 11.24 7.83
CA PHE A 66 14.02 12.51 7.10
C PHE A 66 12.68 12.81 6.40
N TRP A 67 11.99 11.78 5.88
CA TRP A 67 10.73 11.95 5.18
C TRP A 67 9.48 11.91 6.10
N GLY A 68 9.67 11.83 7.42
CA GLY A 68 8.58 11.73 8.40
C GLY A 68 7.59 12.91 8.35
N PHE A 69 8.05 14.10 7.93
CA PHE A 69 7.16 15.27 7.77
C PHE A 69 6.14 15.12 6.62
N LEU A 70 6.44 14.30 5.61
CA LEU A 70 5.53 14.09 4.49
C LEU A 70 4.30 13.30 4.93
N VAL A 71 4.51 12.34 5.83
CA VAL A 71 3.45 11.53 6.43
C VAL A 71 2.47 12.40 7.20
N SER A 72 2.97 13.31 8.04
CA SER A 72 2.12 14.19 8.85
C SER A 72 1.26 15.13 7.99
N HIS A 73 1.79 15.59 6.86
CA HIS A 73 1.04 16.41 5.91
C HIS A 73 -0.06 15.64 5.18
N LEU A 74 0.10 14.33 5.01
CA LEU A 74 -0.84 13.49 4.27
C LEU A 74 -1.93 12.89 5.15
N ASN A 75 -1.73 12.82 6.47
CA ASN A 75 -2.72 12.31 7.44
C ASN A 75 -4.05 13.09 7.45
N SER A 76 -4.08 14.31 6.91
CA SER A 76 -5.30 15.11 6.75
C SER A 76 -6.15 14.73 5.52
N ASN A 77 -5.67 13.83 4.66
CA ASN A 77 -6.36 13.45 3.42
C ASN A 77 -7.31 12.26 3.62
N TYR A 78 -8.42 12.26 2.87
CA TYR A 78 -9.36 11.13 2.80
C TYR A 78 -9.31 10.45 1.41
N PRO A 79 -9.28 9.11 1.33
CA PRO A 79 -9.18 8.16 2.44
C PRO A 79 -7.79 8.19 3.11
N VAL A 80 -7.72 7.74 4.36
CA VAL A 80 -6.48 7.74 5.15
C VAL A 80 -5.36 7.05 4.39
N PRO A 81 -4.19 7.68 4.23
CA PRO A 81 -3.05 7.04 3.57
C PRO A 81 -2.64 5.73 4.25
N CYS A 82 -2.36 4.70 3.47
CA CYS A 82 -1.76 3.48 3.97
C CYS A 82 -0.25 3.69 4.06
N LEU A 83 0.25 3.79 5.28
CA LEU A 83 1.69 3.80 5.53
C LEU A 83 2.24 2.38 5.43
N LEU A 84 3.38 2.26 4.77
CA LEU A 84 4.12 1.04 4.64
C LEU A 84 5.56 1.33 5.05
N THR A 85 6.04 0.60 6.04
CA THR A 85 7.45 0.58 6.40
C THR A 85 8.14 -0.57 5.67
N GLU A 86 9.46 -0.56 5.67
CA GLU A 86 10.26 -1.65 5.11
C GLU A 86 9.88 -3.02 5.70
N ARG A 87 9.54 -3.09 7.00
CA ARG A 87 9.11 -4.32 7.69
C ARG A 87 7.80 -4.91 7.15
N ASP A 88 6.92 -4.04 6.67
CA ASP A 88 5.63 -4.44 6.12
C ASP A 88 5.79 -5.11 4.74
N LEU A 89 6.86 -4.79 4.01
CA LEU A 89 7.17 -5.39 2.71
C LEU A 89 7.70 -6.82 2.84
N GLU A 90 8.44 -7.11 3.91
CA GLU A 90 8.97 -8.44 4.22
C GLU A 90 7.85 -9.42 4.59
N THR A 91 6.74 -8.90 5.12
CA THR A 91 5.59 -9.71 5.59
C THR A 91 4.59 -10.04 4.47
N THR A 92 4.79 -9.57 3.24
CA THR A 92 3.88 -9.81 2.09
C THR A 92 3.98 -11.26 1.53
N GLY A 93 4.07 -12.25 2.42
CA GLY A 93 3.67 -13.64 2.23
C GLY A 93 2.47 -14.05 3.11
N LYS A 94 2.00 -13.19 4.02
CA LYS A 94 0.80 -13.43 4.85
C LYS A 94 -0.08 -12.17 4.89
N PRO A 95 -1.42 -12.31 4.85
CA PRO A 95 -2.32 -11.17 5.01
C PRO A 95 -2.15 -10.61 6.42
N VAL A 96 -1.62 -9.38 6.52
CA VAL A 96 -1.57 -8.63 7.77
C VAL A 96 -2.99 -8.17 8.09
N VAL A 97 -3.57 -8.81 9.09
CA VAL A 97 -4.79 -8.37 9.77
C VAL A 97 -4.44 -7.09 10.52
N ALA A 98 -5.26 -6.05 10.33
CA ALA A 98 -5.13 -4.81 11.08
C ALA A 98 -5.15 -5.13 12.57
N HIS A 99 -4.07 -4.77 13.28
CA HIS A 99 -4.10 -4.76 14.74
C HIS A 99 -5.01 -3.61 15.17
N GLN A 100 -6.21 -4.01 15.59
CA GLN A 100 -7.07 -3.21 16.46
C GLN A 100 -6.28 -2.94 17.74
N THR A 101 -5.97 -1.68 18.02
CA THR A 101 -5.60 -1.26 19.38
C THR A 101 -6.88 -1.31 20.21
N ASP A 102 -7.04 -2.37 21.01
CA ASP A 102 -8.02 -2.41 22.08
C ASP A 102 -7.53 -1.52 23.22
N GLU A 103 -8.12 -0.34 23.28
CA GLU A 103 -8.25 0.48 24.47
C GLU A 103 -9.06 -0.34 25.49
N LYS A 104 -8.42 -0.77 26.59
CA LYS A 104 -9.16 -1.24 27.76
C LYS A 104 -8.52 -0.75 29.04
N SER A 105 -9.08 0.37 29.50
CA SER A 105 -9.16 0.75 30.91
C SER A 105 -9.63 -0.44 31.74
N PHE A 106 -8.93 -0.75 32.83
CA PHE A 106 -9.58 -1.25 34.03
C PHE A 106 -8.73 -0.89 35.26
N GLU A 107 -9.40 -0.21 36.19
CA GLU A 107 -9.00 0.03 37.57
C GLU A 107 -8.80 -1.30 38.32
N GLU A 108 -7.82 -1.35 39.22
CA GLU A 108 -8.04 -1.58 40.67
C GLU A 108 -6.79 -1.16 41.45
#